data_AF-A0A180F5K2-F1
#
_entry.id   AF-A0A180F5K2-F1
#
_cell.length_a   1.000
_cell.length_b   1.000
_cell.length_c   1.000
_cell.angle_alpha   90.00
_cell.angle_beta   90.00
_cell.angle_gamma   90.00
#
_symmetry.space_group_name_H-M   'P 1'
#
loop_
_entity.id
_entity.type
_entity.pdbx_description
1 polymer ?
#
loop_
_entity_poly.entity_id
_entity_poly.type
_entity_poly.pdbx_seq_one_letter_code
_entity_poly.pdbx_strand_id
1 'polypeptide(L)'
;METQTSESRAVKKLKAVITGGKDQYGIWLEGIPGICGAGDTLEATKDNLTEAIKIYMEIRSDIPEELKGEYEIEYTFDTSGFLKYYSKYISFAAMKEITGIAQKQLWDYANGYRHPKKETSEKIVKSICSFGESVSQTSLYI
;
A
#
# COMPACT_ATOMS: atom_id res chain seq x y z
N MET A 1 -34.42 -28.32 -15.46
CA MET A 1 -33.98 -26.92 -15.33
C MET A 1 -32.61 -26.95 -14.69
N GLU A 2 -31.59 -26.88 -15.53
CA GLU A 2 -30.19 -26.97 -15.12
C GLU A 2 -29.80 -25.71 -14.36
N THR A 3 -29.33 -25.92 -13.13
CA THR A 3 -28.61 -24.94 -12.34
C THR A 3 -27.25 -24.71 -12.98
N GLN A 4 -27.06 -23.58 -13.68
CA GLN A 4 -25.72 -23.13 -14.05
C GLN A 4 -25.07 -22.48 -12.83
N THR A 5 -24.22 -23.28 -12.18
CA THR A 5 -23.17 -22.82 -11.29
C THR A 5 -22.32 -21.80 -12.05
N SER A 6 -22.35 -20.53 -11.64
CA SER A 6 -21.44 -19.51 -12.12
C SER A 6 -20.02 -19.88 -11.71
N GLU A 7 -19.22 -20.37 -12.65
CA GLU A 7 -17.79 -20.52 -12.48
C GLU A 7 -17.20 -19.15 -12.12
N SER A 8 -16.63 -19.04 -10.92
CA SER A 8 -15.78 -17.92 -10.52
C SER A 8 -14.57 -17.91 -11.45
N ARG A 9 -14.61 -17.10 -12.50
CA ARG A 9 -13.43 -16.82 -13.32
C ARG A 9 -12.46 -16.03 -12.45
N ALA A 10 -11.27 -16.56 -12.19
CA ALA A 10 -10.26 -15.85 -11.41
C ALA A 10 -9.85 -14.57 -12.17
N VAL A 11 -10.31 -13.42 -11.69
CA VAL A 11 -9.93 -12.11 -12.23
C VAL A 11 -8.45 -11.87 -11.93
N LYS A 12 -7.70 -11.37 -12.91
CA LYS A 12 -6.27 -11.03 -12.73
C LYS A 12 -6.14 -9.90 -11.71
N LYS A 13 -5.20 -10.05 -10.77
CA LYS A 13 -4.90 -9.00 -9.77
C LYS A 13 -3.59 -8.30 -10.11
N LEU A 14 -3.65 -6.99 -10.28
CA LEU A 14 -2.49 -6.11 -10.41
C LEU A 14 -2.16 -5.54 -9.04
N LYS A 15 -0.94 -5.79 -8.56
CA LYS A 15 -0.52 -5.27 -7.27
C LYS A 15 0.03 -3.86 -7.45
N ALA A 16 -0.64 -2.89 -6.82
CA ALA A 16 -0.18 -1.51 -6.73
C ALA A 16 0.44 -1.25 -5.36
N VAL A 17 1.69 -0.78 -5.34
CA VAL A 17 2.46 -0.54 -4.11
C VAL A 17 2.48 0.95 -3.80
N ILE A 18 1.87 1.33 -2.68
CA ILE A 18 1.80 2.70 -2.17
C ILE A 18 3.00 2.97 -1.27
N THR A 19 3.67 4.10 -1.50
CA THR A 19 4.86 4.54 -0.78
C THR A 19 4.64 5.91 -0.14
N GLY A 20 5.43 6.20 0.90
CA GLY A 20 5.47 7.49 1.57
C GLY A 20 6.63 8.34 1.05
N GLY A 21 6.32 9.53 0.54
CA GLY A 21 7.31 10.55 0.20
C GLY A 21 7.29 11.71 1.19
N LYS A 22 8.18 12.68 1.00
CA LYS A 22 8.25 13.90 1.83
C LYS A 22 6.90 14.63 1.85
N ASP A 23 6.42 15.02 0.68
CA ASP A 23 5.22 15.84 0.56
C ASP A 23 4.00 14.97 0.23
N GLN A 24 4.16 13.97 -0.64
CA GLN A 24 3.06 13.19 -1.21
C GLN A 24 3.14 11.70 -0.88
N TYR A 25 2.13 10.93 -1.27
CA TYR A 25 2.23 9.49 -1.47
C TYR A 25 2.67 9.21 -2.90
N GLY A 26 3.40 8.11 -3.10
CA GLY A 26 3.67 7.54 -4.40
C GLY A 26 2.91 6.23 -4.58
N ILE A 27 2.74 5.80 -5.82
CA ILE A 27 2.18 4.49 -6.16
C ILE A 27 2.76 3.99 -7.48
N TRP A 28 2.96 2.68 -7.61
CA TRP A 28 3.45 2.04 -8.83
C TRP A 28 2.93 0.60 -8.94
N LEU A 29 2.89 0.06 -10.16
CA LEU A 29 2.49 -1.34 -10.39
C LEU A 29 3.68 -2.29 -10.27
N GLU A 30 3.55 -3.28 -9.41
CA GLU A 30 4.52 -4.37 -9.31
C GLU A 30 4.52 -5.20 -10.60
N GLY A 31 5.71 -5.43 -11.16
CA GLY A 31 5.88 -6.21 -12.39
C GLY A 31 5.65 -5.44 -13.69
N ILE A 32 5.16 -4.19 -13.65
CA ILE A 32 4.92 -3.37 -14.85
C ILE A 32 5.66 -2.02 -14.74
N PRO A 33 6.91 -1.96 -15.21
CA PRO A 33 7.68 -0.72 -15.19
C PRO A 33 7.03 0.40 -16.03
N GLY A 34 7.12 1.63 -15.53
CA GLY A 34 6.66 2.82 -16.26
C GLY A 34 5.24 3.28 -15.92
N ILE A 35 4.52 2.55 -15.07
CA ILE A 35 3.21 2.97 -14.55
C ILE A 35 3.36 3.39 -13.08
N CYS A 36 3.23 4.69 -12.83
CA CYS A 36 3.30 5.27 -11.50
C CYS A 36 2.38 6.49 -11.37
N GLY A 37 1.99 6.80 -10.13
CA GLY A 37 1.26 8.00 -9.77
C GLY A 37 1.76 8.60 -8.46
N ALA A 38 1.35 9.82 -8.15
CA ALA A 38 1.63 10.48 -6.88
C ALA A 38 0.46 11.39 -6.50
N GLY A 39 0.25 11.62 -5.21
CA GLY A 39 -0.82 12.51 -4.75
C GLY A 39 -0.77 12.81 -3.26
N ASP A 40 -1.41 13.92 -2.86
CA ASP A 40 -1.43 14.38 -1.46
C ASP A 40 -2.29 13.47 -0.57
N THR A 41 -3.28 12.80 -1.16
CA THR A 41 -4.17 11.83 -0.50
C THR A 41 -4.05 10.46 -1.15
N LEU A 42 -4.48 9.41 -0.44
CA LEU A 42 -4.54 8.07 -1.04
C LEU A 42 -5.49 8.02 -2.23
N GLU A 43 -6.61 8.73 -2.16
CA GLU A 43 -7.60 8.79 -3.24
C GLU A 43 -6.99 9.40 -4.49
N ALA A 44 -6.43 10.61 -4.38
CA ALA A 44 -5.74 11.27 -5.50
C ALA A 44 -4.60 10.42 -6.07
N THR A 45 -3.88 9.70 -5.20
CA THR A 45 -2.81 8.79 -5.61
C THR A 45 -3.34 7.62 -6.45
N LYS A 46 -4.48 7.04 -6.07
CA LYS A 46 -5.13 5.95 -6.81
C LYS A 46 -5.74 6.42 -8.14
N ASP A 47 -6.32 7.61 -8.14
CA ASP A 47 -6.85 8.23 -9.36
C ASP A 47 -5.73 8.49 -10.37
N ASN A 48 -4.60 9.03 -9.89
CA ASN A 48 -3.42 9.27 -10.72
C ASN A 48 -2.77 7.97 -11.22
N LEU A 49 -2.82 6.87 -10.45
CA LEU A 49 -2.42 5.55 -10.97
C LEU A 49 -3.34 5.10 -12.11
N THR A 50 -4.65 5.24 -11.93
CA THR A 50 -5.65 4.83 -12.92
C THR A 50 -5.45 5.59 -14.22
N GLU A 51 -5.17 6.90 -14.12
CA GLU A 51 -4.86 7.73 -15.28
C GLU A 51 -3.53 7.34 -15.94
N ALA A 52 -2.49 7.05 -15.15
CA ALA A 52 -1.22 6.57 -15.68
C ALA A 52 -1.36 5.24 -16.44
N ILE A 53 -2.23 4.33 -15.99
CA ILE A 53 -2.52 3.08 -16.71
C ILE A 53 -3.18 3.37 -18.06
N LYS A 54 -4.17 4.29 -18.12
CA LYS A 54 -4.80 4.68 -19.39
C LYS A 54 -3.79 5.26 -20.37
N ILE A 55 -3.02 6.24 -19.93
CA ILE A 55 -1.97 6.89 -20.74
C ILE A 55 -0.97 5.85 -21.25
N TYR A 56 -0.55 4.90 -20.39
CA TYR A 56 0.36 3.84 -20.78
C TYR A 56 -0.23 2.98 -21.93
N MET A 57 -1.49 2.59 -21.84
CA MET A 57 -2.17 1.81 -22.88
C MET A 57 -2.41 2.59 -24.17
N GLU A 58 -2.54 3.91 -24.11
CA GLU A 58 -2.69 4.77 -25.30
C GLU A 58 -1.37 4.96 -26.06
N ILE A 59 -0.26 5.10 -25.34
CA ILE A 59 1.04 5.45 -25.93
C ILE A 59 1.84 4.21 -26.33
N ARG A 60 1.71 3.09 -25.60
CA ARG A 60 2.50 1.88 -25.83
C ARG A 60 1.81 0.95 -26.82
N SER A 61 2.55 0.50 -27.83
CA SER A 61 2.10 -0.56 -28.75
C SER A 61 2.26 -1.96 -28.15
N ASP A 62 3.16 -2.14 -27.20
CA ASP A 62 3.51 -3.39 -26.54
C ASP A 62 2.89 -3.49 -25.14
N ILE A 63 1.56 -3.48 -25.07
CA ILE A 63 0.83 -3.60 -23.81
C ILE A 63 1.12 -4.98 -23.16
N PRO A 64 1.58 -5.01 -21.88
CA PRO A 64 1.75 -6.25 -21.11
C PRO A 64 0.45 -7.06 -21.02
N GLU A 65 0.55 -8.40 -20.97
CA GLU A 65 -0.64 -9.27 -20.92
C GLU A 65 -1.48 -9.09 -19.66
N GLU A 66 -0.87 -8.59 -18.58
CA GLU A 66 -1.51 -8.29 -17.31
C GLU A 66 -2.53 -7.16 -17.43
N LEU A 67 -2.32 -6.22 -18.35
CA LEU A 67 -3.24 -5.10 -18.64
C LEU A 67 -4.25 -5.43 -19.74
N LYS A 68 -4.14 -6.62 -20.38
CA LYS A 68 -5.09 -7.06 -21.40
C LYS A 68 -6.27 -7.77 -20.76
N GLY A 69 -7.47 -7.22 -20.96
CA GLY A 69 -8.73 -7.76 -20.47
C GLY A 69 -9.11 -7.21 -19.09
N GLU A 70 -9.98 -7.94 -18.39
CA GLU A 70 -10.45 -7.54 -17.06
C GLU A 70 -9.39 -7.83 -15.99
N TYR A 71 -9.14 -6.82 -15.14
CA TYR A 71 -8.25 -6.91 -14.00
C TYR A 71 -8.79 -6.09 -12.82
N GLU A 72 -8.36 -6.46 -11.62
CA GLU A 72 -8.58 -5.70 -10.39
C GLU A 72 -7.24 -5.17 -9.86
N ILE A 73 -7.25 -3.98 -9.29
CA ILE A 73 -6.07 -3.41 -8.65
C ILE A 73 -6.10 -3.71 -7.15
N GLU A 74 -5.14 -4.49 -6.69
CA GLU A 74 -4.90 -4.73 -5.27
C GLU A 74 -3.92 -3.70 -4.72
N TYR A 75 -4.42 -2.83 -3.85
CA TYR A 75 -3.62 -1.80 -3.21
C TYR A 75 -2.90 -2.33 -1.97
N THR A 76 -1.59 -2.21 -1.96
CA THR A 76 -0.73 -2.62 -0.85
C THR A 76 0.19 -1.48 -0.46
N PHE A 77 0.64 -1.44 0.79
CA PHE A 77 1.64 -0.47 1.22
C PHE A 77 3.01 -1.12 1.27
N ASP A 78 4.05 -0.34 0.95
CA ASP A 78 5.37 -0.61 1.52
C ASP A 78 5.46 -0.06 2.96
N THR A 79 6.60 -0.25 3.62
CA THR A 79 6.77 0.25 4.99
C THR A 79 6.65 1.78 5.09
N SER A 80 7.11 2.53 4.09
CA SER A 80 7.04 4.00 4.11
C SER A 80 5.60 4.50 3.98
N GLY A 81 4.83 3.95 3.04
CA GLY A 81 3.43 4.27 2.82
C GLY A 81 2.57 3.88 4.02
N PHE A 82 2.84 2.71 4.61
CA PHE A 82 2.20 2.26 5.84
C PHE A 82 2.42 3.25 6.98
N LEU A 83 3.67 3.63 7.25
CA LEU A 83 4.01 4.57 8.32
C LEU A 83 3.39 5.95 8.08
N LYS A 84 3.46 6.48 6.85
CA LYS A 84 2.89 7.79 6.49
C LYS A 84 1.37 7.81 6.61
N TYR A 85 0.71 6.74 6.19
CA TYR A 85 -0.75 6.66 6.28
C TYR A 85 -1.22 6.55 7.73
N TYR A 86 -0.63 5.62 8.49
CA TYR A 86 -1.05 5.38 9.87
C TYR A 86 -0.55 6.44 10.86
N SER A 87 0.42 7.29 10.50
CA SER A 87 0.83 8.41 11.36
C SER A 87 -0.28 9.43 11.63
N LYS A 88 -1.36 9.40 10.83
CA LYS A 88 -2.59 10.18 11.06
C LYS A 88 -3.37 9.73 12.29
N TYR A 89 -3.21 8.46 12.69
CA TYR A 89 -3.95 7.84 13.78
C TYR A 89 -3.05 7.48 14.96
N ILE A 90 -1.80 7.09 14.69
CA ILE A 90 -0.81 6.69 15.69
C ILE A 90 0.42 7.58 15.52
N SER A 91 0.70 8.46 16.47
CA SER A 91 1.87 9.34 16.37
C SER A 91 3.17 8.52 16.29
N PHE A 92 4.22 9.08 15.67
CA PHE A 92 5.52 8.40 15.63
C PHE A 92 6.10 8.11 17.02
N ALA A 93 5.74 8.92 18.02
CA ALA A 93 6.08 8.65 19.42
C ALA A 93 5.35 7.39 19.94
N ALA A 94 4.06 7.23 19.66
CA ALA A 94 3.32 6.03 20.02
C ALA A 94 3.80 4.79 19.22
N MET A 95 4.10 4.95 17.93
CA MET A 95 4.69 3.87 17.13
C MET A 95 6.07 3.45 17.66
N LYS A 96 6.87 4.37 18.22
CA LYS A 96 8.12 4.03 18.91
C LYS A 96 7.85 3.12 20.11
N GLU A 97 6.85 3.43 20.93
CA GLU A 97 6.50 2.60 22.09
C GLU A 97 6.01 1.21 21.66
N ILE A 98 5.25 1.11 20.56
CA ILE A 98 4.77 -0.17 20.02
C ILE A 98 5.90 -1.01 19.39
N THR A 99 6.78 -0.39 18.61
CA THR A 99 7.75 -1.11 17.75
C THR A 99 9.16 -1.20 18.36
N GLY A 100 9.48 -0.35 19.33
CA GLY A 100 10.83 -0.12 19.84
C GLY A 100 11.79 0.52 18.81
N ILE A 101 11.30 1.03 17.68
CA ILE A 101 12.10 1.77 16.69
C ILE A 101 12.11 3.25 17.04
N ALA A 102 13.26 3.92 16.92
CA ALA A 102 13.38 5.32 17.26
C ALA A 102 12.42 6.20 16.43
N GLN A 103 11.75 7.14 17.10
CA GLN A 103 10.76 8.04 16.49
C GLN A 103 11.29 8.75 15.24
N LYS A 104 12.53 9.26 15.30
CA LYS A 104 13.17 9.91 14.14
C LYS A 104 13.32 8.95 12.96
N GLN A 105 13.68 7.69 13.19
CA GLN A 105 13.79 6.71 12.11
C GLN A 105 12.44 6.44 11.45
N LEU A 106 11.38 6.27 12.25
CA LEU A 106 10.02 6.09 11.75
C LEU A 106 9.58 7.28 10.90
N TRP A 107 9.88 8.51 11.35
CA TRP A 107 9.62 9.73 10.58
C TRP A 107 10.43 9.79 9.29
N ASP A 108 11.74 9.48 9.34
CA ASP A 108 12.60 9.47 8.15
C ASP A 108 12.10 8.43 7.11
N TYR A 109 11.64 7.26 7.57
CA TYR A 109 11.09 6.20 6.71
C TYR A 109 9.76 6.61 6.08
N ALA A 110 8.83 7.17 6.87
CA ALA A 110 7.53 7.61 6.38
C ALA A 110 7.63 8.69 5.29
N ASN A 111 8.65 9.54 5.37
CA ASN A 111 8.88 10.64 4.44
C ASN A 111 9.88 10.29 3.32
N GLY A 112 10.28 9.03 3.19
CA GLY A 112 11.16 8.56 2.12
C GLY A 112 12.61 9.06 2.20
N TYR A 113 13.05 9.63 3.33
CA TYR A 113 14.45 10.06 3.52
C TYR A 113 15.40 8.90 3.76
N ARG A 114 14.88 7.79 4.27
CA ARG A 114 15.63 6.55 4.51
C ARG A 114 14.75 5.35 4.18
N HIS A 115 15.39 4.25 3.81
CA HIS A 115 14.71 2.98 3.58
C HIS A 115 15.10 1.98 4.68
N PRO A 116 14.12 1.44 5.43
CA PRO A 116 14.40 0.40 6.41
C PRO A 116 14.88 -0.88 5.70
N LYS A 117 15.78 -1.63 6.36
CA LYS A 117 16.11 -3.00 5.92
C LYS A 117 14.89 -3.91 6.13
N LYS A 118 14.83 -5.01 5.38
CA LYS A 118 13.75 -6.01 5.44
C LYS A 118 13.39 -6.42 6.88
N GLU A 119 14.37 -6.78 7.71
CA GLU A 119 14.13 -7.16 9.11
C GLU A 119 13.48 -6.04 9.93
N THR A 120 13.86 -4.78 9.68
CA THR A 120 13.26 -3.62 10.36
C THR A 120 11.84 -3.38 9.88
N SER A 121 11.58 -3.50 8.58
CA SER A 121 10.23 -3.44 8.01
C SER A 121 9.31 -4.49 8.61
N GLU A 122 9.75 -5.75 8.67
CA GLU A 122 9.00 -6.85 9.25
C GLU A 122 8.71 -6.61 10.73
N LYS A 123 9.69 -6.14 11.50
CA LYS A 123 9.49 -5.78 12.91
C LYS A 123 8.43 -4.69 13.07
N ILE A 124 8.50 -3.62 12.28
CA ILE A 124 7.54 -2.50 12.33
C ILE A 124 6.13 -3.00 12.09
N VAL A 125 5.91 -3.70 10.97
CA VAL A 125 4.58 -4.18 10.57
C VAL A 125 4.05 -5.18 11.60
N LYS A 126 4.85 -6.17 11.98
CA LYS A 126 4.45 -7.19 12.95
C LYS A 126 4.05 -6.58 14.30
N SER A 127 4.85 -5.64 14.83
CA SER A 127 4.57 -5.05 16.14
C SER A 127 3.28 -4.23 16.13
N ILE A 128 3.02 -3.46 15.06
CA ILE A 128 1.79 -2.66 14.96
C ILE A 128 0.56 -3.54 14.72
N CYS A 129 0.66 -4.59 13.88
CA CYS A 129 -0.42 -5.55 13.69
C CYS A 129 -0.75 -6.30 14.99
N SER A 130 0.25 -6.81 15.71
CA SER A 130 0.03 -7.48 16.99
C SER A 130 -0.56 -6.54 18.05
N PHE A 131 -0.17 -5.26 18.05
CA PHE A 131 -0.83 -4.26 18.89
C PHE A 131 -2.31 -4.12 18.53
N GLY A 132 -2.65 -3.97 17.25
CA GLY A 132 -4.03 -3.89 16.78
C GLY A 132 -4.87 -5.13 17.16
N GLU A 133 -4.30 -6.32 17.02
CA GLU A 133 -4.93 -7.58 17.45
C GLU A 133 -5.20 -7.58 18.97
N SER A 134 -4.23 -7.17 19.79
CA SER A 134 -4.40 -7.10 21.24
C SER A 134 -5.52 -6.13 21.66
N VAL A 135 -5.63 -4.99 20.97
CA VAL A 135 -6.71 -4.02 21.20
C VAL A 135 -8.05 -4.64 20.83
N SER A 136 -8.14 -5.33 19.70
CA SER A 136 -9.39 -5.96 19.23
C SER A 136 -9.92 -7.07 20.15
N GLN A 137 -9.04 -7.73 20.90
CA GLN A 137 -9.37 -8.82 21.83
C GLN A 137 -9.70 -8.32 23.24
N THR A 138 -9.56 -7.02 23.50
CA THR A 138 -9.80 -6.45 24.82
C THR A 138 -11.31 -6.48 25.13
N SER A 139 -11.68 -7.20 26.19
CA SER A 139 -13.04 -7.17 26.74
C SER A 139 -13.15 -6.07 27.79
N LEU A 140 -14.13 -5.18 27.65
CA LEU A 140 -14.41 -4.13 28.61
C LEU A 140 -15.67 -4.49 29.40
N TYR A 141 -15.63 -4.29 30.72
CA TYR A 141 -16.82 -4.26 31.54
C TYR A 141 -17.28 -2.81 31.61
N ILE A 142 -18.25 -2.46 30.75
CA ILE A 142 -18.88 -1.13 30.67
C ILE A 142 -20.30 -1.16 31.22
#